data_AF-A0A8T0TIB0-F1
#
_entry.id   AF-A0A8T0TIB0-F1
#
_cell.length_a   1.000
_cell.length_b   1.000
_cell.length_c   1.000
_cell.angle_alpha   90.00
_cell.angle_beta   90.00
_cell.angle_gamma   90.00
#
_symmetry.space_group_name_H-M   'P 1'
#
loop_
_entity.id
_entity.type
_entity.pdbx_description
1 polymer ?
#
loop_
_entity_poly.entity_id
_entity_poly.type
_entity_poly.pdbx_seq_one_letter_code
_entity_poly.pdbx_strand_id
1 'polypeptide(L)'
;MAQAQPRREDDPLQAQGDSPQLLGQGQDLQQPEQPAIRYGHVFAVTGDLAGQPIAPRDAAAMRSAEDSVPGVQAPEGAGGGFSAATAMETAAAYNEAVGAVRPGQTSDAAAAQGIIVTQTAEPGGRVVTEFVAGQVVGQYSVADPPPAAEEDATKITIGEALEATARAGGGRPVDRADAEAIRAAEMRAHGADVAMPGGLGDQARAAARANAQATREGDKVKIGDVLSDATAKLAGDKAAATEDATRVVQAETFNDAEAHARAGGVGAAVATAARLNEDNNLGDA
;
A
#
# COMPACT_ATOMS: atom_id res chain seq x y z
N MET A 1 -39.39 -17.53 -77.16
CA MET A 1 -39.59 -17.62 -75.70
C MET A 1 -39.04 -16.33 -75.08
N ALA A 2 -39.82 -15.68 -74.20
CA ALA A 2 -39.52 -14.57 -73.27
C ALA A 2 -38.56 -13.43 -73.77
N GLN A 3 -39.05 -12.20 -74.02
CA GLN A 3 -39.24 -11.09 -73.05
C GLN A 3 -37.95 -10.72 -72.28
N ALA A 4 -37.43 -9.48 -72.18
CA ALA A 4 -37.92 -8.14 -72.51
C ALA A 4 -36.75 -7.13 -72.71
N GLN A 5 -37.05 -6.03 -73.42
CA GLN A 5 -36.25 -4.81 -73.68
C GLN A 5 -36.39 -3.77 -72.51
N PRO A 6 -36.01 -2.47 -72.63
CA PRO A 6 -34.65 -1.88 -72.62
C PRO A 6 -34.53 -0.53 -71.83
N ARG A 7 -33.38 0.16 -72.00
CA ARG A 7 -33.10 1.63 -71.93
C ARG A 7 -33.00 2.37 -70.57
N ARG A 8 -31.88 3.07 -70.39
CA ARG A 8 -31.86 4.54 -70.44
C ARG A 8 -30.58 5.03 -71.09
N GLU A 9 -30.77 6.02 -71.97
CA GLU A 9 -29.84 6.70 -72.84
C GLU A 9 -29.00 7.74 -72.07
N ASP A 10 -27.87 8.05 -72.70
CA ASP A 10 -26.86 9.06 -72.42
C ASP A 10 -27.43 10.50 -72.28
N ASP A 11 -26.80 11.38 -71.49
CA ASP A 11 -25.76 12.31 -71.98
C ASP A 11 -25.38 13.37 -70.90
N PRO A 12 -24.15 13.94 -70.91
CA PRO A 12 -23.58 14.78 -69.86
C PRO A 12 -23.49 16.29 -70.24
N LEU A 13 -22.94 17.08 -69.31
CA LEU A 13 -22.40 18.45 -69.43
C LEU A 13 -23.39 19.64 -69.36
N GLN A 14 -23.18 20.50 -68.35
CA GLN A 14 -23.00 21.97 -68.40
C GLN A 14 -23.29 22.55 -67.00
N ALA A 15 -22.26 22.90 -66.23
CA ALA A 15 -21.60 24.21 -66.18
C ALA A 15 -22.34 25.24 -65.30
N GLN A 16 -21.75 25.48 -64.12
CA GLN A 16 -21.55 26.75 -63.39
C GLN A 16 -22.60 27.86 -63.52
N GLY A 17 -23.09 28.32 -62.35
CA GLY A 17 -23.68 29.66 -62.21
C GLY A 17 -24.37 29.88 -60.87
N ASP A 18 -23.68 30.60 -59.98
CA ASP A 18 -24.18 31.46 -58.91
C ASP A 18 -24.97 30.90 -57.71
N SER A 19 -24.30 30.97 -56.56
CA SER A 19 -24.88 31.18 -55.22
C SER A 19 -25.53 32.58 -55.15
N PRO A 20 -26.54 32.89 -54.30
CA PRO A 20 -26.41 32.65 -52.86
C PRO A 20 -27.72 32.42 -52.05
N GLN A 21 -27.51 32.08 -50.77
CA GLN A 21 -28.46 32.13 -49.63
C GLN A 21 -29.46 30.97 -49.50
N LEU A 22 -29.13 30.01 -48.62
CA LEU A 22 -30.10 29.59 -47.61
C LEU A 22 -29.38 29.25 -46.30
N LEU A 23 -29.87 29.90 -45.24
CA LEU A 23 -29.49 29.71 -43.86
C LEU A 23 -29.71 28.27 -43.39
N GLY A 24 -28.87 27.84 -42.45
CA GLY A 24 -29.37 27.17 -41.25
C GLY A 24 -28.80 25.79 -40.97
N GLN A 25 -28.18 25.70 -39.79
CA GLN A 25 -28.05 24.51 -38.96
C GLN A 25 -26.85 23.61 -39.24
N GLY A 26 -25.65 24.15 -39.01
CA GLY A 26 -24.66 23.37 -38.26
C GLY A 26 -25.19 23.23 -36.83
N GLN A 27 -25.81 22.09 -36.54
CA GLN A 27 -26.13 21.73 -35.17
C GLN A 27 -24.80 21.52 -34.46
N ASP A 28 -24.39 22.51 -33.66
CA ASP A 28 -23.47 22.30 -32.56
C ASP A 28 -24.06 21.18 -31.71
N LEU A 29 -23.57 19.96 -31.91
CA LEU A 29 -23.64 18.90 -30.93
C LEU A 29 -22.76 19.33 -29.76
N GLN A 30 -23.24 20.31 -28.98
CA GLN A 30 -22.83 20.50 -27.60
C GLN A 30 -23.17 19.19 -26.90
N GLN A 31 -22.17 18.31 -26.85
CA GLN A 31 -22.16 17.20 -25.91
C GLN A 31 -22.56 17.80 -24.56
N PRO A 32 -23.54 17.21 -23.84
CA PRO A 32 -23.88 17.72 -22.53
C PRO A 32 -22.58 17.75 -21.72
N GLU A 33 -22.12 18.95 -21.34
CA GLU A 33 -20.96 19.10 -20.46
C GLU A 33 -21.24 18.23 -19.23
N GLN A 34 -20.54 17.11 -19.12
CA GLN A 34 -20.71 16.27 -17.95
C GLN A 34 -20.18 17.10 -16.77
N PRO A 35 -21.03 17.42 -15.78
CA PRO A 35 -20.67 18.40 -14.78
C PRO A 35 -19.49 17.89 -13.96
N ALA A 36 -18.49 18.75 -13.77
CA ALA A 36 -17.35 18.44 -12.94
C ALA A 36 -17.78 18.01 -11.52
N ILE A 37 -17.09 17.03 -10.95
CA ILE A 37 -17.15 16.71 -9.54
C ILE A 37 -16.43 17.83 -8.76
N ARG A 38 -17.19 18.54 -7.93
CA ARG A 38 -16.72 19.65 -7.11
C ARG A 38 -16.45 19.21 -5.69
N TYR A 39 -15.71 20.00 -4.93
CA TYR A 39 -15.46 19.71 -3.51
C TYR A 39 -16.76 19.53 -2.73
N GLY A 40 -17.79 20.35 -2.97
CA GLY A 40 -19.08 20.24 -2.29
C GLY A 40 -19.89 18.98 -2.63
N HIS A 41 -19.49 18.22 -3.67
CA HIS A 41 -20.10 16.92 -3.97
C HIS A 41 -19.49 15.79 -3.14
N VAL A 42 -18.23 15.95 -2.70
CA VAL A 42 -17.44 14.91 -2.02
C VAL A 42 -17.32 15.18 -0.53
N PHE A 43 -17.22 16.46 -0.15
CA PHE A 43 -16.94 16.90 1.22
C PHE A 43 -18.00 17.89 1.69
N ALA A 44 -18.24 17.91 3.00
CA ALA A 44 -19.15 18.85 3.64
C ALA A 44 -18.52 20.25 3.78
N VAL A 45 -18.11 20.84 2.66
CA VAL A 45 -17.50 22.17 2.56
C VAL A 45 -18.49 23.19 1.98
N THR A 46 -18.24 24.47 2.21
CA THR A 46 -19.12 25.56 1.77
C THR A 46 -18.34 26.68 1.07
N GLY A 47 -19.07 27.67 0.54
CA GLY A 47 -18.49 28.86 -0.10
C GLY A 47 -17.78 28.54 -1.42
N ASP A 48 -16.73 29.31 -1.73
CA ASP A 48 -16.02 29.22 -3.01
C ASP A 48 -15.43 27.83 -3.25
N LEU A 49 -14.89 27.19 -2.20
CA LEU A 49 -14.32 25.84 -2.30
C LEU A 49 -15.36 24.83 -2.80
N ALA A 50 -16.58 24.86 -2.25
CA ALA A 50 -17.65 23.93 -2.62
C ALA A 50 -18.04 23.99 -4.10
N GLY A 51 -17.87 25.16 -4.73
CA GLY A 51 -18.14 25.40 -6.15
C GLY A 51 -17.01 24.99 -7.09
N GLN A 52 -15.80 24.77 -6.59
CA GLN A 52 -14.63 24.49 -7.42
C GLN A 52 -14.51 23.00 -7.77
N PRO A 53 -14.13 22.66 -9.02
CA PRO A 53 -13.83 21.28 -9.40
C PRO A 53 -12.59 20.79 -8.65
N ILE A 54 -12.58 19.51 -8.29
CA ILE A 54 -11.38 18.89 -7.70
C ILE A 54 -10.33 18.73 -8.80
N ALA A 55 -9.16 19.33 -8.60
CA ALA A 55 -8.09 19.38 -9.60
C ALA A 55 -6.97 18.35 -9.31
N PRO A 56 -6.23 17.89 -10.35
CA PRO A 56 -5.22 16.83 -10.18
C PRO A 56 -4.07 17.20 -9.23
N ARG A 57 -3.60 18.45 -9.26
CA ARG A 57 -2.54 18.88 -8.33
C ARG A 57 -3.03 18.98 -6.89
N ASP A 58 -4.30 19.28 -6.69
CA ASP A 58 -4.87 19.33 -5.35
C ASP A 58 -4.93 17.92 -4.75
N ALA A 59 -5.37 16.93 -5.55
CA ALA A 59 -5.37 15.52 -5.14
C ALA A 59 -3.96 15.02 -4.80
N ALA A 60 -2.97 15.31 -5.64
CA ALA A 60 -1.58 14.96 -5.38
C ALA A 60 -1.00 15.67 -4.15
N ALA A 61 -1.39 16.93 -3.91
CA ALA A 61 -0.98 17.68 -2.73
C ALA A 61 -1.62 17.11 -1.45
N MET A 62 -2.89 16.70 -1.49
CA MET A 62 -3.53 15.99 -0.37
C MET A 62 -2.81 14.68 -0.07
N ARG A 63 -2.51 13.87 -1.09
CA ARG A 63 -1.74 12.63 -0.92
C ARG A 63 -0.37 12.89 -0.27
N SER A 64 0.33 13.91 -0.75
CA SER A 64 1.63 14.30 -0.19
C SER A 64 1.51 14.78 1.27
N ALA A 65 0.41 15.46 1.60
CA ALA A 65 0.14 15.92 2.96
C ALA A 65 -0.18 14.73 3.89
N GLU A 66 -1.01 13.77 3.46
CA GLU A 66 -1.26 12.52 4.18
C GLU A 66 0.05 11.75 4.41
N ASP A 67 0.91 11.61 3.40
CA ASP A 67 2.17 10.87 3.48
C ASP A 67 3.22 11.54 4.39
N SER A 68 3.17 12.87 4.51
CA SER A 68 4.09 13.63 5.36
C SER A 68 3.84 13.45 6.86
N VAL A 69 2.70 12.88 7.23
CA VAL A 69 2.18 12.79 8.59
C VAL A 69 2.51 11.40 9.18
N PRO A 70 3.49 11.29 10.10
CA PRO A 70 3.98 9.99 10.56
C PRO A 70 2.90 9.17 11.26
N GLY A 71 2.84 7.88 10.94
CA GLY A 71 1.95 6.92 11.59
C GLY A 71 0.49 6.94 11.14
N VAL A 72 0.14 7.71 10.10
CA VAL A 72 -1.14 7.59 9.41
C VAL A 72 -0.92 6.65 8.23
N GLN A 73 -0.95 5.35 8.46
CA GLN A 73 -1.16 4.42 7.36
C GLN A 73 -2.60 4.62 6.90
N ALA A 74 -2.82 4.78 5.59
CA ALA A 74 -4.16 4.87 5.02
C ALA A 74 -5.04 3.79 5.67
N PRO A 75 -6.26 4.10 6.12
CA PRO A 75 -7.13 3.14 6.80
C PRO A 75 -7.57 2.04 5.82
N GLU A 76 -6.70 1.06 5.57
CA GLU A 76 -6.98 -0.03 4.62
C GLU A 76 -7.74 -1.21 5.25
N GLY A 77 -8.01 -1.19 6.56
CA GLY A 77 -8.73 -2.32 7.16
C GLY A 77 -9.23 -2.03 8.55
N ALA A 78 -10.55 -1.84 8.64
CA ALA A 78 -11.45 -2.17 9.75
C ALA A 78 -12.57 -1.13 9.99
N GLY A 79 -12.57 0.02 9.29
CA GLY A 79 -13.52 1.11 9.57
C GLY A 79 -14.17 1.81 8.38
N GLY A 80 -13.85 1.46 7.14
CA GLY A 80 -14.54 2.00 5.96
C GLY A 80 -14.40 3.51 5.72
N GLY A 81 -13.35 4.15 6.22
CA GLY A 81 -13.02 5.54 5.87
C GLY A 81 -12.22 5.57 4.56
N PHE A 82 -12.73 6.21 3.52
CA PHE A 82 -11.93 6.56 2.34
C PHE A 82 -11.08 7.80 2.69
N SER A 83 -9.77 7.78 2.47
CA SER A 83 -8.93 8.97 2.70
C SER A 83 -9.36 10.11 1.77
N ALA A 84 -9.20 11.37 2.22
CA ALA A 84 -9.54 12.52 1.38
C ALA A 84 -8.74 12.50 0.07
N ALA A 85 -7.46 12.09 0.10
CA ALA A 85 -6.65 11.92 -1.10
C ALA A 85 -7.29 10.95 -2.09
N THR A 86 -7.74 9.78 -1.65
CA THR A 86 -8.36 8.77 -2.53
C THR A 86 -9.63 9.31 -3.22
N ALA A 87 -10.48 10.00 -2.45
CA ALA A 87 -11.69 10.61 -2.97
C ALA A 87 -11.36 11.74 -3.97
N MET A 88 -10.35 12.55 -3.67
CA MET A 88 -9.90 13.63 -4.53
C MET A 88 -9.25 13.11 -5.82
N GLU A 89 -8.44 12.06 -5.75
CA GLU A 89 -7.80 11.42 -6.91
C GLU A 89 -8.85 10.85 -7.87
N THR A 90 -9.86 10.16 -7.32
CA THR A 90 -10.97 9.61 -8.12
C THR A 90 -11.76 10.72 -8.82
N ALA A 91 -12.08 11.79 -8.09
CA ALA A 91 -12.81 12.92 -8.64
C ALA A 91 -12.00 13.71 -9.67
N ALA A 92 -10.71 13.93 -9.42
CA ALA A 92 -9.80 14.61 -10.34
C ALA A 92 -9.63 13.82 -11.64
N ALA A 93 -9.44 12.50 -11.55
CA ALA A 93 -9.31 11.63 -12.72
C ALA A 93 -10.58 11.66 -13.59
N TYR A 94 -11.77 11.65 -12.97
CA TYR A 94 -13.03 11.84 -13.69
C TYR A 94 -13.10 13.23 -14.35
N ASN A 95 -12.79 14.29 -13.61
CA ASN A 95 -12.82 15.66 -14.11
C ASN A 95 -11.86 15.88 -15.30
N GLU A 96 -10.69 15.25 -15.28
CA GLU A 96 -9.76 15.26 -16.42
C GLU A 96 -10.35 14.50 -17.62
N ALA A 97 -10.92 13.31 -17.38
CA ALA A 97 -11.47 12.47 -18.43
C ALA A 97 -12.64 13.14 -19.18
N VAL A 98 -13.46 13.93 -18.48
CA VAL A 98 -14.56 14.70 -19.09
C VAL A 98 -14.14 16.10 -19.58
N GLY A 99 -12.86 16.45 -19.45
CA GLY A 99 -12.30 17.74 -19.90
C GLY A 99 -12.69 18.94 -19.04
N ALA A 100 -13.25 18.72 -17.84
CA ALA A 100 -13.64 19.79 -16.92
C ALA A 100 -12.44 20.47 -16.24
N VAL A 101 -11.30 19.76 -16.13
CA VAL A 101 -10.03 20.30 -15.66
C VAL A 101 -8.90 19.86 -16.59
N ARG A 102 -7.81 20.63 -16.61
CA ARG A 102 -6.61 20.30 -17.40
C ARG A 102 -5.66 19.41 -16.60
N PRO A 103 -4.85 18.57 -17.29
CA PRO A 103 -3.73 17.91 -16.66
C PRO A 103 -2.81 18.91 -15.96
N GLY A 104 -2.54 18.65 -14.68
CA GLY A 104 -1.72 19.52 -13.83
C GLY A 104 -2.39 20.82 -13.38
N GLN A 105 -3.71 20.96 -13.50
CA GLN A 105 -4.46 22.08 -12.91
C GLN A 105 -4.43 22.04 -11.38
N THR A 106 -4.44 23.23 -10.76
CA THR A 106 -4.65 23.46 -9.32
C THR A 106 -5.91 24.32 -9.16
N SER A 107 -6.69 24.11 -8.10
CA SER A 107 -7.82 25.02 -7.80
C SER A 107 -7.35 26.32 -7.15
N ASP A 108 -8.10 27.40 -7.37
CA ASP A 108 -7.74 28.72 -6.82
C ASP A 108 -7.78 28.73 -5.28
N ALA A 109 -8.73 28.02 -4.68
CA ALA A 109 -8.86 27.94 -3.22
C ALA A 109 -7.68 27.18 -2.60
N ALA A 110 -7.31 26.02 -3.15
CA ALA A 110 -6.16 25.26 -2.69
C ALA A 110 -4.84 26.01 -2.94
N ALA A 111 -4.72 26.73 -4.05
CA ALA A 111 -3.53 27.55 -4.33
C ALA A 111 -3.36 28.72 -3.35
N ALA A 112 -4.45 29.36 -2.93
CA ALA A 112 -4.41 30.52 -2.05
C ALA A 112 -4.19 30.16 -0.57
N GLN A 113 -4.86 29.11 -0.09
CA GLN A 113 -4.94 28.77 1.33
C GLN A 113 -4.28 27.43 1.69
N GLY A 114 -3.85 26.66 0.69
CA GLY A 114 -3.11 25.42 0.87
C GLY A 114 -3.97 24.21 1.23
N ILE A 115 -3.29 23.07 1.23
CA ILE A 115 -3.79 21.77 1.68
C ILE A 115 -2.86 21.33 2.81
N ILE A 116 -3.44 21.02 3.96
CA ILE A 116 -2.69 20.63 5.15
C ILE A 116 -3.38 19.46 5.86
N VAL A 117 -2.58 18.64 6.54
CA VAL A 117 -3.07 17.60 7.44
C VAL A 117 -2.44 17.87 8.80
N THR A 118 -3.26 17.89 9.85
CA THR A 118 -2.81 18.11 11.23
C THR A 118 -3.14 16.90 12.08
N GLN A 119 -2.32 16.67 13.11
CA GLN A 119 -2.59 15.68 14.15
C GLN A 119 -2.71 16.40 15.49
N THR A 120 -3.75 16.06 16.25
CA THR A 120 -3.90 16.49 17.65
C THR A 120 -3.80 15.26 18.54
N ALA A 121 -2.87 15.27 19.50
CA ALA A 121 -2.75 14.18 20.46
C ALA A 121 -3.97 14.16 21.40
N GLU A 122 -4.51 12.97 21.63
CA GLU A 122 -5.58 12.70 22.59
C GLU A 122 -5.18 11.51 23.49
N PRO A 123 -5.77 11.35 24.69
CA PRO A 123 -5.48 10.19 25.51
C PRO A 123 -5.78 8.87 24.76
N GLY A 124 -4.74 8.09 24.47
CA GLY A 124 -4.85 6.81 23.76
C GLY A 124 -4.82 6.90 22.22
N GLY A 125 -4.50 8.07 21.65
CA GLY A 125 -4.36 8.20 20.21
C GLY A 125 -4.11 9.62 19.71
N ARG A 126 -4.44 9.83 18.45
CA ARG A 126 -4.42 11.13 17.79
C ARG A 126 -5.62 11.28 16.89
N VAL A 127 -6.12 12.50 16.82
CA VAL A 127 -7.13 12.91 15.84
C VAL A 127 -6.41 13.53 14.67
N VAL A 128 -6.54 12.90 13.51
CA VAL A 128 -6.08 13.42 12.23
C VAL A 128 -7.18 14.30 11.65
N THR A 129 -6.84 15.51 11.22
CA THR A 129 -7.76 16.43 10.55
C THR A 129 -7.13 16.92 9.26
N GLU A 130 -7.83 16.73 8.15
CA GLU A 130 -7.42 17.04 6.78
C GLU A 130 -8.16 18.30 6.33
N PHE A 131 -7.42 19.25 5.76
CA PHE A 131 -7.95 20.54 5.34
C PHE A 131 -7.64 20.85 3.89
N VAL A 132 -8.63 21.43 3.20
CA VAL A 132 -8.46 22.10 1.92
C VAL A 132 -8.96 23.52 2.07
N ALA A 133 -8.13 24.51 1.75
CA ALA A 133 -8.48 25.92 1.84
C ALA A 133 -9.14 26.29 3.19
N GLY A 134 -8.50 25.87 4.29
CA GLY A 134 -8.94 26.14 5.65
C GLY A 134 -10.21 25.41 6.11
N GLN A 135 -10.83 24.58 5.27
CA GLN A 135 -12.04 23.82 5.61
C GLN A 135 -11.70 22.35 5.81
N VAL A 136 -12.32 21.74 6.83
CA VAL A 136 -12.15 20.31 7.14
C VAL A 136 -12.80 19.48 6.03
N VAL A 137 -12.02 18.59 5.41
CA VAL A 137 -12.49 17.62 4.42
C VAL A 137 -12.49 16.19 4.95
N GLY A 138 -11.72 15.92 6.01
CA GLY A 138 -11.66 14.62 6.67
C GLY A 138 -11.23 14.78 8.13
N GLN A 139 -11.82 13.97 9.01
CA GLN A 139 -11.41 13.89 10.41
C GLN A 139 -11.63 12.48 10.94
N TYR A 140 -10.60 11.87 11.51
CA TYR A 140 -10.67 10.53 12.08
C TYR A 140 -9.70 10.35 13.24
N SER A 141 -10.07 9.47 14.16
CA SER A 141 -9.21 9.06 15.27
C SER A 141 -8.34 7.89 14.84
N VAL A 142 -7.04 8.02 15.06
CA VAL A 142 -6.06 6.95 14.96
C VAL A 142 -5.67 6.60 16.39
N ALA A 143 -5.98 5.37 16.82
CA ALA A 143 -5.47 4.87 18.09
C ALA A 143 -3.94 4.89 18.03
N ASP A 144 -3.31 5.31 19.12
CA ASP A 144 -1.88 5.06 19.22
C ASP A 144 -1.70 3.55 19.18
N PRO A 145 -0.66 3.04 18.50
CA PRO A 145 -0.28 1.67 18.74
C PRO A 145 -0.18 1.50 20.25
N PRO A 146 -0.69 0.39 20.83
CA PRO A 146 -0.49 0.15 22.25
C PRO A 146 0.98 0.43 22.53
N PRO A 147 1.32 1.13 23.63
CA PRO A 147 2.72 1.28 24.00
C PRO A 147 3.30 -0.12 23.84
N ALA A 148 4.39 -0.25 23.06
CA ALA A 148 5.13 -1.50 23.04
C ALA A 148 5.20 -1.86 24.51
N ALA A 149 4.58 -3.00 24.88
CA ALA A 149 4.62 -3.45 26.26
C ALA A 149 6.05 -3.21 26.67
N GLU A 150 6.33 -2.48 27.76
CA GLU A 150 7.72 -2.29 28.18
C GLU A 150 8.30 -3.69 28.22
N GLU A 151 9.00 -4.03 27.14
CA GLU A 151 9.52 -5.35 26.93
C GLU A 151 10.68 -5.27 27.84
N ASP A 152 10.45 -5.77 29.05
CA ASP A 152 11.44 -6.05 30.04
C ASP A 152 12.74 -6.30 29.30
N ALA A 153 13.64 -5.30 29.29
CA ALA A 153 14.75 -5.22 28.33
C ALA A 153 15.78 -6.34 28.55
N THR A 154 15.47 -7.24 29.49
CA THR A 154 16.12 -8.49 29.82
C THR A 154 15.61 -9.68 28.99
N LYS A 155 14.45 -9.55 28.33
CA LYS A 155 13.82 -10.58 27.49
C LYS A 155 14.36 -10.54 26.08
N ILE A 156 14.60 -11.73 25.56
CA ILE A 156 15.13 -11.94 24.22
C ILE A 156 13.98 -11.84 23.22
N THR A 157 14.11 -10.97 22.23
CA THR A 157 13.10 -10.78 21.18
C THR A 157 13.19 -11.81 20.06
N ILE A 158 12.18 -11.86 19.20
CA ILE A 158 12.19 -12.72 18.02
C ILE A 158 13.27 -12.26 17.02
N GLY A 159 13.45 -10.95 16.83
CA GLY A 159 14.52 -10.37 16.02
C GLY A 159 15.92 -10.69 16.54
N GLU A 160 16.14 -10.64 17.85
CA GLU A 160 17.41 -11.05 18.46
C GLU A 160 17.71 -12.54 18.24
N ALA A 161 16.69 -13.40 18.33
CA ALA A 161 16.83 -14.82 18.02
C ALA A 161 17.18 -15.07 16.54
N LEU A 162 16.63 -14.26 15.62
CA LEU A 162 16.97 -14.33 14.20
C LEU A 162 18.40 -13.86 13.92
N GLU A 163 18.86 -12.78 14.56
CA GLU A 163 20.26 -12.35 14.46
C GLU A 163 21.23 -13.38 15.06
N ALA A 164 20.84 -14.03 16.17
CA ALA A 164 21.63 -15.13 16.72
C ALA A 164 21.75 -16.29 15.71
N THR A 165 20.68 -16.57 14.96
CA THR A 165 20.69 -17.55 13.86
C THR A 165 21.65 -17.12 12.75
N ALA A 166 21.64 -15.83 12.39
CA ALA A 166 22.59 -15.26 11.43
C ALA A 166 24.05 -15.47 11.87
N ARG A 167 24.35 -15.33 13.17
CA ARG A 167 25.71 -15.50 13.70
C ARG A 167 26.12 -16.97 13.82
N ALA A 168 25.22 -17.84 14.26
CA ALA A 168 25.51 -19.25 14.53
C ALA A 168 25.53 -20.11 13.26
N GLY A 169 24.67 -19.81 12.29
CA GLY A 169 24.43 -20.62 11.09
C GLY A 169 24.39 -19.85 9.78
N GLY A 170 24.74 -18.56 9.79
CA GLY A 170 24.56 -17.66 8.64
C GLY A 170 25.35 -18.00 7.38
N GLY A 171 26.32 -18.92 7.44
CA GLY A 171 27.08 -19.39 6.28
C GLY A 171 26.29 -20.28 5.31
N ARG A 172 25.15 -20.81 5.76
CA ARG A 172 24.31 -21.74 5.01
C ARG A 172 23.42 -20.99 4.00
N PRO A 173 23.29 -21.48 2.74
CA PRO A 173 22.31 -20.94 1.80
C PRO A 173 20.88 -21.01 2.35
N VAL A 174 20.09 -19.97 2.07
CA VAL A 174 18.66 -19.96 2.39
C VAL A 174 17.93 -20.98 1.51
N ASP A 175 17.11 -21.83 2.13
CA ASP A 175 16.19 -22.71 1.42
C ASP A 175 14.71 -22.36 1.67
N ARG A 176 13.80 -23.17 1.12
CA ARG A 176 12.36 -22.93 1.22
C ARG A 176 11.83 -23.05 2.66
N ALA A 177 12.33 -24.02 3.44
CA ALA A 177 11.90 -24.21 4.80
C ALA A 177 12.36 -23.04 5.68
N ASP A 178 13.60 -22.58 5.47
CA ASP A 178 14.14 -21.38 6.12
C ASP A 178 13.27 -20.15 5.79
N ALA A 179 12.89 -19.97 4.52
CA ALA A 179 12.07 -18.83 4.11
C ALA A 179 10.69 -18.79 4.78
N GLU A 180 10.02 -19.94 4.92
CA GLU A 180 8.72 -20.01 5.58
C GLU A 180 8.85 -19.85 7.11
N ALA A 181 9.92 -20.37 7.71
CA ALA A 181 10.23 -20.15 9.13
C ALA A 181 10.50 -18.66 9.42
N ILE A 182 11.28 -17.98 8.59
CA ILE A 182 11.56 -16.54 8.71
C ILE A 182 10.28 -15.73 8.56
N ARG A 183 9.44 -16.06 7.59
CA ARG A 183 8.13 -15.40 7.40
C ARG A 183 7.23 -15.60 8.62
N ALA A 184 7.18 -16.82 9.17
CA ALA A 184 6.42 -17.09 10.38
C ALA A 184 6.95 -16.27 11.56
N ALA A 185 8.27 -16.20 11.74
CA ALA A 185 8.91 -15.41 12.78
C ALA A 185 8.59 -13.92 12.63
N GLU A 186 8.64 -13.37 11.42
CA GLU A 186 8.27 -11.97 11.14
C GLU A 186 6.81 -11.67 11.50
N MET A 187 5.87 -12.51 11.08
CA MET A 187 4.45 -12.35 11.43
C MET A 187 4.25 -12.37 12.95
N ARG A 188 5.00 -13.24 13.64
CA ARG A 188 4.96 -13.31 15.10
C ARG A 188 5.55 -12.09 15.78
N ALA A 189 6.71 -11.62 15.30
CA ALA A 189 7.38 -10.43 15.80
C ALA A 189 6.43 -9.23 15.77
N HIS A 190 5.72 -9.03 14.67
CA HIS A 190 4.77 -7.92 14.54
C HIS A 190 3.44 -8.12 15.29
N GLY A 191 3.10 -9.36 15.68
CA GLY A 191 1.79 -9.69 16.24
C GLY A 191 0.64 -9.63 15.23
N ALA A 192 0.95 -9.68 13.93
CA ALA A 192 0.01 -9.62 12.83
C ALA A 192 -0.13 -10.97 12.12
N ASP A 193 -1.29 -11.25 11.53
CA ASP A 193 -1.51 -12.46 10.72
C ASP A 193 -0.99 -12.32 9.27
N VAL A 194 -0.40 -11.17 8.93
CA VAL A 194 0.12 -10.85 7.60
C VAL A 194 1.57 -10.39 7.71
N ALA A 195 2.43 -10.89 6.81
CA ALA A 195 3.84 -10.47 6.72
C ALA A 195 3.94 -9.10 6.04
N MET A 196 4.98 -8.33 6.37
CA MET A 196 5.16 -7.00 5.78
C MET A 196 5.62 -7.12 4.32
N PRO A 197 5.02 -6.37 3.38
CA PRO A 197 5.52 -6.34 2.00
C PRO A 197 7.00 -5.94 1.96
N GLY A 198 7.84 -6.78 1.37
CA GLY A 198 9.29 -6.53 1.28
C GLY A 198 10.08 -6.79 2.56
N GLY A 199 9.44 -7.36 3.59
CA GLY A 199 10.05 -7.77 4.85
C GLY A 199 10.99 -8.98 4.73
N LEU A 200 11.46 -9.48 5.88
CA LEU A 200 12.45 -10.56 5.96
C LEU A 200 11.97 -11.86 5.29
N GLY A 201 10.69 -12.21 5.44
CA GLY A 201 10.08 -13.38 4.83
C GLY A 201 10.04 -13.31 3.30
N ASP A 202 9.72 -12.15 2.74
CA ASP A 202 9.75 -11.92 1.29
C ASP A 202 11.17 -11.98 0.74
N GLN A 203 12.13 -11.36 1.45
CA GLN A 203 13.56 -11.42 1.12
C GLN A 203 14.07 -12.87 1.15
N ALA A 204 13.75 -13.63 2.20
CA ALA A 204 14.13 -15.02 2.33
C ALA A 204 13.53 -15.89 1.21
N ARG A 205 12.27 -15.65 0.84
CA ARG A 205 11.61 -16.37 -0.25
C ARG A 205 12.23 -16.06 -1.62
N ALA A 206 12.57 -14.80 -1.86
CA ALA A 206 13.30 -14.39 -3.06
C ALA A 206 14.69 -15.07 -3.11
N ALA A 207 15.41 -15.05 -1.99
CA ALA A 207 16.71 -15.72 -1.83
C ALA A 207 16.60 -17.23 -2.09
N ALA A 208 15.64 -17.93 -1.50
CA ALA A 208 15.42 -19.36 -1.71
C ALA A 208 15.13 -19.69 -3.19
N ARG A 209 14.31 -18.88 -3.87
CA ARG A 209 14.02 -19.05 -5.31
C ARG A 209 15.24 -18.82 -6.19
N ALA A 210 16.08 -17.85 -5.84
CA ALA A 210 17.34 -17.58 -6.53
C ALA A 210 18.35 -18.71 -6.29
N ASN A 211 18.50 -19.15 -5.04
CA ASN A 211 19.41 -20.24 -4.65
C ASN A 211 19.07 -21.57 -5.32
N ALA A 212 17.78 -21.85 -5.54
CA ALA A 212 17.33 -23.03 -6.27
C ALA A 212 17.76 -23.02 -7.75
N GLN A 213 18.03 -21.85 -8.32
CA GLN A 213 18.48 -21.68 -9.71
C GLN A 213 20.00 -21.48 -9.82
N ALA A 214 20.67 -21.17 -8.70
CA ALA A 214 22.10 -20.93 -8.67
C ALA A 214 22.89 -22.24 -8.85
N THR A 215 23.83 -22.25 -9.79
CA THR A 215 24.69 -23.40 -10.07
C THR A 215 26.00 -23.39 -9.27
N ARG A 216 26.37 -22.24 -8.69
CA ARG A 216 27.58 -22.06 -7.87
C ARG A 216 27.19 -21.78 -6.43
N GLU A 217 27.77 -22.52 -5.48
CA GLU A 217 27.54 -22.31 -4.04
C GLU A 217 27.93 -20.90 -3.55
N GLY A 218 28.91 -20.27 -4.19
CA GLY A 218 29.34 -18.90 -3.84
C GLY A 218 28.35 -17.81 -4.24
N ASP A 219 27.45 -18.08 -5.19
CA ASP A 219 26.44 -17.13 -5.66
C ASP A 219 25.15 -17.20 -4.84
N LYS A 220 25.05 -18.16 -3.91
CA LYS A 220 23.86 -18.37 -3.09
C LYS A 220 23.80 -17.36 -1.95
N VAL A 221 22.63 -16.74 -1.81
CA VAL A 221 22.28 -15.87 -0.68
C VAL A 221 22.18 -16.72 0.59
N LYS A 222 22.85 -16.30 1.65
CA LYS A 222 22.96 -17.06 2.88
C LYS A 222 22.02 -16.52 3.95
N ILE A 223 21.77 -17.34 4.98
CA ILE A 223 20.91 -16.96 6.11
C ILE A 223 21.43 -15.69 6.79
N GLY A 224 22.75 -15.53 6.88
CA GLY A 224 23.36 -14.33 7.45
C GLY A 224 23.08 -13.06 6.65
N ASP A 225 22.97 -13.17 5.32
CA ASP A 225 22.69 -12.01 4.46
C ASP A 225 21.25 -11.51 4.67
N VAL A 226 20.29 -12.42 4.85
CA VAL A 226 18.88 -12.07 5.07
C VAL A 226 18.64 -11.60 6.49
N LEU A 227 19.12 -12.34 7.49
CA LEU A 227 18.83 -12.11 8.91
C LEU A 227 19.80 -11.15 9.60
N SER A 228 20.77 -10.58 8.87
CA SER A 228 21.55 -9.44 9.36
C SER A 228 20.62 -8.30 9.77
N ASP A 229 20.88 -7.70 10.93
CA ASP A 229 20.10 -6.58 11.47
C ASP A 229 18.59 -6.86 11.59
N ALA A 230 18.20 -8.11 11.85
CA ALA A 230 16.79 -8.50 11.96
C ALA A 230 16.05 -7.69 13.04
N THR A 231 16.74 -7.33 14.14
CA THR A 231 16.18 -6.49 15.21
C THR A 231 15.81 -5.09 14.71
N ALA A 232 16.59 -4.54 13.77
CA ALA A 232 16.31 -3.22 13.17
C ALA A 232 15.25 -3.29 12.07
N LYS A 233 15.12 -4.45 11.40
CA LYS A 233 14.19 -4.67 10.27
C LYS A 233 12.78 -5.08 10.74
N LEU A 234 12.63 -5.58 11.96
CA LEU A 234 11.34 -5.96 12.54
C LEU A 234 10.75 -4.81 13.34
N ALA A 235 9.82 -4.08 12.72
CA ALA A 235 9.07 -3.03 13.41
C ALA A 235 8.14 -3.66 14.46
N GLY A 236 8.22 -3.17 15.70
CA GLY A 236 7.43 -3.70 16.82
C GLY A 236 7.83 -5.12 17.21
N ASP A 237 9.10 -5.49 17.02
CA ASP A 237 9.66 -6.77 17.45
C ASP A 237 9.35 -7.03 18.92
N LYS A 238 8.81 -8.21 19.18
CA LYS A 238 8.34 -8.60 20.51
C LYS A 238 9.19 -9.72 21.11
N ALA A 239 9.09 -9.87 22.43
CA ALA A 239 9.69 -10.91 23.23
C ALA A 239 9.23 -12.28 22.72
N ALA A 240 10.18 -13.20 22.54
CA ALA A 240 9.86 -14.54 22.10
C ALA A 240 9.06 -15.30 23.18
N ALA A 241 7.92 -15.88 22.78
CA ALA A 241 7.10 -16.76 23.61
C ALA A 241 7.01 -18.19 23.03
N THR A 242 6.62 -19.16 23.86
CA THR A 242 6.51 -20.57 23.46
C THR A 242 5.49 -20.79 22.33
N GLU A 243 4.42 -20.01 22.28
CA GLU A 243 3.44 -20.05 21.18
C GLU A 243 4.03 -19.53 19.86
N ASP A 244 4.96 -18.59 19.91
CA ASP A 244 5.64 -18.08 18.72
C ASP A 244 6.60 -19.14 18.18
N ALA A 245 7.43 -19.70 19.06
CA ALA A 245 8.33 -20.80 18.74
C ALA A 245 7.60 -22.00 18.12
N THR A 246 6.46 -22.39 18.68
CA THR A 246 5.66 -23.51 18.15
C THR A 246 5.20 -23.25 16.72
N ARG A 247 4.71 -22.04 16.41
CA ARG A 247 4.26 -21.71 15.05
C ARG A 247 5.42 -21.61 14.06
N VAL A 248 6.57 -21.08 14.48
CA VAL A 248 7.77 -21.00 13.65
C VAL A 248 8.31 -22.40 13.34
N VAL A 249 8.39 -23.28 14.35
CA VAL A 249 8.82 -24.67 14.16
C VAL A 249 7.85 -25.43 13.26
N GLN A 250 6.54 -25.21 13.40
CA GLN A 250 5.56 -25.79 12.49
C GLN A 250 5.82 -25.33 11.05
N ALA A 251 6.01 -24.03 10.80
CA ALA A 251 6.28 -23.51 9.47
C ALA A 251 7.57 -24.09 8.85
N GLU A 252 8.62 -24.23 9.65
CA GLU A 252 9.89 -24.85 9.25
C GLU A 252 9.69 -26.34 8.89
N THR A 253 9.01 -27.08 9.75
CA THR A 253 8.80 -28.53 9.62
C THR A 253 7.87 -28.88 8.46
N PHE A 254 6.77 -28.13 8.28
CA PHE A 254 5.81 -28.37 7.19
C PHE A 254 6.40 -28.12 5.79
N ASN A 255 7.44 -27.28 5.71
CA ASN A 255 8.06 -26.92 4.44
C ASN A 255 9.44 -27.57 4.24
N ASP A 256 9.91 -28.35 5.22
CA ASP A 256 11.07 -29.23 5.07
C ASP A 256 10.62 -30.54 4.41
N ALA A 257 11.37 -30.99 3.39
CA ALA A 257 11.12 -32.26 2.71
C ALA A 257 11.28 -33.47 3.65
N GLU A 258 12.04 -33.33 4.73
CA GLU A 258 12.25 -34.38 5.74
C GLU A 258 11.41 -34.19 7.01
N ALA A 259 10.66 -33.08 7.12
CA ALA A 259 9.82 -32.73 8.28
C ALA A 259 10.55 -32.80 9.63
N HIS A 260 11.78 -32.28 9.70
CA HIS A 260 12.54 -32.18 10.95
C HIS A 260 12.71 -30.71 11.37
N ALA A 261 12.56 -30.44 12.68
CA ALA A 261 13.04 -29.19 13.26
C ALA A 261 14.57 -29.16 13.15
N ARG A 262 15.12 -28.14 12.49
CA ARG A 262 16.56 -28.10 12.21
C ARG A 262 17.34 -27.57 13.41
N ALA A 263 18.35 -28.33 13.82
CA ALA A 263 19.30 -27.87 14.83
C ALA A 263 20.02 -26.61 14.32
N GLY A 264 19.91 -25.50 15.06
CA GLY A 264 20.45 -24.20 14.65
C GLY A 264 19.65 -23.49 13.56
N GLY A 265 18.44 -23.95 13.25
CA GLY A 265 17.47 -23.26 12.40
C GLY A 265 16.71 -22.17 13.13
N VAL A 266 15.84 -21.47 12.39
CA VAL A 266 15.08 -20.32 12.90
C VAL A 266 14.11 -20.75 14.00
N GLY A 267 13.45 -21.90 13.86
CA GLY A 267 12.56 -22.44 14.89
C GLY A 267 13.28 -22.76 16.20
N ALA A 268 14.48 -23.34 16.12
CA ALA A 268 15.28 -23.69 17.29
C ALA A 268 15.78 -22.45 18.06
N ALA A 269 16.12 -21.38 17.34
CA ALA A 269 16.56 -20.12 17.94
C ALA A 269 15.42 -19.43 18.70
N VAL A 270 14.24 -19.30 18.07
CA VAL A 270 13.06 -18.71 18.72
C VAL A 270 12.60 -19.55 19.91
N ALA A 271 12.66 -20.89 19.82
CA ALA A 271 12.36 -21.78 20.94
C ALA A 271 13.38 -21.66 22.09
N THR A 272 14.63 -21.31 21.81
CA THR A 272 15.64 -21.08 22.84
C THR A 272 15.43 -19.73 23.52
N ALA A 273 15.14 -18.69 22.75
CA ALA A 273 14.77 -17.38 23.30
C ALA A 273 13.54 -17.46 24.21
N ALA A 274 12.47 -18.14 23.76
CA ALA A 274 11.26 -18.34 24.56
C ALA A 274 11.53 -19.04 25.89
N ARG A 275 12.33 -20.12 25.89
CA ARG A 275 12.71 -20.82 27.14
C ARG A 275 13.53 -19.95 28.08
N LEU A 276 14.49 -19.18 27.56
CA LEU A 276 15.28 -18.26 28.38
C LEU A 276 14.41 -17.16 28.99
N ASN A 277 13.41 -16.67 28.25
CA ASN A 277 12.45 -15.70 28.76
C ASN A 277 11.57 -16.30 29.87
N GLU A 278 11.14 -17.55 29.74
CA GLU A 278 10.37 -18.27 30.77
C GLU A 278 11.20 -18.52 32.04
N ASP A 279 12.46 -18.98 31.88
CA ASP A 279 13.36 -19.26 32.99
C ASP A 279 13.72 -17.98 33.78
N ASN A 280 13.96 -16.86 33.09
CA ASN A 280 14.23 -15.57 33.73
C ASN A 280 13.00 -15.05 34.49
N ASN A 281 11.79 -15.28 33.98
CA ASN A 281 10.55 -14.86 34.63
C ASN A 281 10.24 -15.66 35.91
N LEU A 282 10.82 -16.86 36.07
CA LEU A 282 10.71 -17.68 37.28
C LEU A 282 11.76 -17.32 38.36
N GLY A 283 12.82 -16.60 37.99
CA GLY A 283 13.89 -16.18 38.91
C GLY A 283 13.61 -14.88 39.67
N ASP A 284 12.67 -14.06 39.18
CA ASP A 284 12.27 -12.76 39.76
C ASP A 284 10.98 -12.81 40.60
N ALA A 285 10.39 -14.00 40.78
CA ALA A 285 9.18 -14.25 41.59
C ALA A 285 9.50 -14.92 42.94
#